data_AF-A0A8D8F2T9-F1
#
_entry.id   AF-A0A8D8F2T9-F1
#
_cell.length_a   1.000
_cell.length_b   1.000
_cell.length_c   1.000
_cell.angle_alpha   90.00
_cell.angle_beta   90.00
_cell.angle_gamma   90.00
#
_symmetry.space_group_name_H-M   'P 1'
#
loop_
_entity.id
_entity.type
_entity.pdbx_description
1 polymer ?
#
loop_
_entity_poly.entity_id
_entity_poly.type
_entity_poly.pdbx_seq_one_letter_code
_entity_poly.pdbx_strand_id
1 'polypeptide(L)'
;MAYINVAEWSSDQVTDWLKGLDNSMYHYVQSFTNNEVGGKQLLNIRPYELEQLGMLSIGHQEIVLEAVEYLKNFNYNLDKENLQFLALHVASASQSLSKQLKYSDQTKLETQILKDITRTVAALKPLIGWLDRVPFRGQKQFDELRTRIMQLGLEMATMAMRDRFSVKPVESVDLQHRGQ
;
A
#
# COMPACT_ATOMS: atom_id res chain seq x y z
N MET A 1 -18.66 -7.52 5.75
CA MET A 1 -17.58 -6.64 5.24
C MET A 1 -18.15 -5.23 5.15
N ALA A 2 -17.44 -4.22 5.64
CA ALA A 2 -17.88 -2.84 5.48
C ALA A 2 -17.78 -2.48 4.00
N TYR A 3 -18.92 -2.32 3.33
CA TYR A 3 -18.99 -1.85 1.96
C TYR A 3 -19.20 -0.34 2.04
N ILE A 4 -18.17 0.44 1.69
CA ILE A 4 -18.31 1.90 1.58
C ILE A 4 -18.82 2.17 0.17
N ASN A 5 -20.10 2.50 0.04
CA ASN A 5 -20.68 2.97 -1.20
C ASN A 5 -20.80 4.50 -1.16
N VAL A 6 -19.72 5.19 -1.52
CA VAL A 6 -19.70 6.66 -1.51
C VAL A 6 -20.73 7.21 -2.51
N ALA A 7 -20.99 6.51 -3.62
CA ALA A 7 -21.92 6.98 -4.64
C ALA A 7 -23.37 7.13 -4.11
N GLU A 8 -23.73 6.38 -3.08
CA GLU A 8 -25.05 6.42 -2.43
C GLU A 8 -25.13 7.37 -1.24
N TRP A 9 -24.05 8.12 -0.93
CA TRP A 9 -24.09 9.06 0.18
C TRP A 9 -25.11 10.17 -0.04
N SER A 10 -25.89 10.44 1.00
CA SER A 10 -26.77 11.60 1.06
C SER A 10 -25.98 12.91 1.19
N SER A 11 -26.64 14.04 0.95
CA SER A 11 -26.06 15.37 1.18
C SER A 11 -25.56 15.54 2.62
N ASP A 12 -26.31 15.03 3.60
CA ASP A 12 -25.90 15.06 5.01
C ASP A 12 -24.60 14.30 5.25
N GLN A 13 -24.48 13.08 4.71
CA GLN A 13 -23.26 12.27 4.83
C GLN A 13 -22.05 12.93 4.16
N VAL A 14 -22.25 13.57 3.01
CA VAL A 14 -21.20 14.36 2.33
C VAL A 14 -20.76 15.53 3.21
N THR A 15 -21.70 16.25 3.83
CA THR A 15 -21.36 17.40 4.68
C THR A 15 -20.68 17.00 5.98
N ASP A 16 -21.03 15.85 6.55
CA ASP A 16 -20.36 15.29 7.72
C ASP A 16 -18.94 14.84 7.41
N TRP A 17 -18.74 14.21 6.25
CA TRP A 17 -17.39 13.91 5.74
C TRP A 17 -16.58 15.20 5.53
N LEU A 18 -17.18 16.22 4.92
CA LEU A 18 -16.52 17.50 4.63
C LEU A 18 -16.00 18.19 5.91
N LYS A 19 -16.79 18.17 7.00
CA LYS A 19 -16.38 18.69 8.33
C LYS A 19 -15.17 17.97 8.90
N GLY A 20 -14.94 16.71 8.51
CA GLY A 20 -13.84 15.89 8.99
C GLY A 20 -12.49 16.17 8.32
N LEU A 21 -12.45 16.98 7.25
CA LEU A 21 -11.21 17.25 6.51
C LEU A 21 -10.35 18.32 7.17
N ASP A 22 -10.93 19.49 7.44
CA ASP A 22 -10.25 20.64 8.03
C ASP A 22 -11.26 21.63 8.63
N ASN A 23 -10.85 22.42 9.62
CA ASN A 23 -11.70 23.43 10.26
C ASN A 23 -12.19 24.50 9.27
N SER A 24 -11.44 24.80 8.21
CA SER A 24 -11.85 25.73 7.15
C SER A 24 -13.07 25.24 6.37
N MET A 25 -13.37 23.94 6.38
CA MET A 25 -14.47 23.36 5.62
C MET A 25 -15.85 23.73 6.15
N TYR A 26 -15.96 24.11 7.43
CA TYR A 26 -17.22 24.49 8.07
C TYR A 26 -17.91 25.67 7.36
N HIS A 27 -17.14 26.57 6.73
CA HIS A 27 -17.66 27.69 5.95
C HIS A 27 -18.45 27.26 4.70
N TYR A 28 -18.18 26.06 4.17
CA TYR A 28 -18.79 25.57 2.92
C TYR A 28 -19.94 24.59 3.17
N VAL A 29 -20.10 24.09 4.39
CA VAL A 29 -21.13 23.08 4.75
C VAL A 29 -22.52 23.51 4.28
N GLN A 30 -22.95 24.73 4.60
CA GLN A 30 -24.28 25.21 4.21
C GLN A 30 -24.45 25.27 2.69
N SER A 31 -23.39 25.63 1.95
CA SER A 31 -23.41 25.67 0.49
C SER A 31 -23.57 24.27 -0.11
N PHE A 32 -22.84 23.28 0.41
CA PHE A 32 -22.98 21.87 0.01
C PHE A 32 -24.37 21.33 0.33
N THR A 33 -24.92 21.64 1.52
CA THR A 33 -26.28 21.25 1.91
C THR A 33 -27.33 21.87 0.98
N ASN A 34 -27.26 23.18 0.74
CA ASN A 34 -28.24 23.90 -0.08
C ASN A 34 -28.24 23.48 -1.56
N ASN A 35 -27.08 23.06 -2.06
CA ASN A 35 -26.93 22.53 -3.43
C ASN A 35 -27.13 21.01 -3.50
N GLU A 36 -27.54 20.37 -2.39
CA GLU A 36 -27.84 18.95 -2.29
C GLU A 36 -26.71 18.05 -2.84
N VAL A 37 -25.45 18.41 -2.55
CA VAL A 37 -24.28 17.70 -3.10
C VAL A 37 -24.22 16.29 -2.54
N GLY A 38 -24.70 15.32 -3.32
CA GLY A 38 -24.67 13.90 -2.98
C GLY A 38 -23.34 13.23 -3.32
N GLY A 39 -23.18 11.99 -2.86
CA GLY A 39 -21.94 11.24 -2.99
C GLY A 39 -21.47 10.99 -4.42
N LYS A 40 -22.41 10.72 -5.35
CA LYS A 40 -22.09 10.60 -6.79
C LYS A 40 -21.51 11.90 -7.36
N GLN A 41 -22.03 13.05 -6.96
CA GLN A 41 -21.52 14.36 -7.39
C GLN A 41 -20.15 14.62 -6.76
N LEU A 42 -20.01 14.36 -5.45
CA LEU A 42 -18.74 14.49 -4.74
C LEU A 42 -17.62 13.68 -5.42
N LEU A 43 -17.88 12.41 -5.76
CA LEU A 43 -16.90 11.55 -6.44
C LEU A 43 -16.48 12.08 -7.82
N ASN A 44 -17.28 12.93 -8.47
CA ASN A 44 -16.98 13.45 -9.80
C ASN A 44 -16.72 14.96 -9.79
N ILE A 45 -16.59 15.56 -8.60
CA ILE A 45 -16.53 17.01 -8.45
C ILE A 45 -15.27 17.57 -9.12
N ARG A 46 -15.47 18.65 -9.87
CA ARG A 46 -14.41 19.37 -10.59
C ARG A 46 -14.08 20.68 -9.87
N PRO A 47 -12.86 21.24 -10.05
CA PRO A 47 -12.46 22.49 -9.41
C PRO A 47 -13.47 23.64 -9.61
N TYR A 48 -13.98 23.83 -10.83
CA TYR A 48 -14.96 24.88 -11.10
C TYR A 48 -16.32 24.65 -10.40
N GLU A 49 -16.68 23.42 -10.04
CA GLU A 49 -17.90 23.13 -9.29
C GLU A 49 -17.71 23.51 -7.81
N LEU A 50 -16.50 23.36 -7.28
CA LEU A 50 -16.14 23.88 -5.96
C LEU A 50 -16.21 25.42 -5.94
N GLU A 51 -15.77 26.08 -7.00
CA GLU A 51 -15.92 27.55 -7.14
C GLU A 51 -17.38 27.98 -7.11
N GLN A 52 -18.27 27.25 -7.80
CA GLN A 52 -19.72 27.50 -7.78
C GLN A 52 -20.33 27.30 -6.39
N LEU A 53 -19.75 26.43 -5.57
CA LEU A 53 -20.11 26.23 -4.16
C LEU A 53 -19.50 27.30 -3.24
N GLY A 54 -18.82 28.31 -3.79
CA GLY A 54 -18.20 29.42 -3.05
C GLY A 54 -16.77 29.16 -2.59
N MET A 55 -16.18 28.03 -2.96
CA MET A 55 -14.81 27.67 -2.58
C MET A 55 -13.81 28.21 -3.60
N LEU A 56 -13.50 29.50 -3.52
CA LEU A 56 -12.55 30.18 -4.42
C LEU A 56 -11.08 30.03 -4.01
N SER A 57 -10.81 29.62 -2.76
CA SER A 57 -9.46 29.41 -2.26
C SER A 57 -8.89 28.12 -2.85
N ILE A 58 -7.80 28.23 -3.62
CA ILE A 58 -7.11 27.08 -4.22
C ILE A 58 -6.70 26.06 -3.15
N GLY A 59 -6.16 26.52 -2.02
CA GLY A 59 -5.75 25.61 -0.94
C GLY A 59 -6.94 24.83 -0.34
N HIS A 60 -8.12 25.44 -0.24
CA HIS A 60 -9.32 24.72 0.23
C HIS A 60 -9.81 23.72 -0.81
N GLN A 61 -9.75 24.08 -2.10
CA GLN A 61 -10.07 23.15 -3.18
C GLN A 61 -9.14 21.94 -3.18
N GLU A 62 -7.83 22.16 -3.00
CA GLU A 62 -6.83 21.08 -2.95
C GLU A 62 -7.11 20.08 -1.83
N ILE A 63 -7.46 20.55 -0.63
CA ILE A 63 -7.83 19.68 0.49
C ILE A 63 -9.01 18.76 0.11
N VAL A 64 -10.07 19.32 -0.48
CA VAL A 64 -11.25 18.54 -0.87
C VAL A 64 -10.91 17.59 -2.02
N LEU A 65 -10.21 18.04 -3.05
CA LEU A 65 -9.87 17.22 -4.22
C LEU A 65 -8.94 16.07 -3.85
N GLU A 66 -7.96 16.30 -2.98
CA GLU A 66 -7.09 15.24 -2.45
C GLU A 66 -7.91 14.22 -1.65
N ALA A 67 -8.79 14.70 -0.78
CA ALA A 67 -9.67 13.84 0.01
C ALA A 67 -10.66 13.02 -0.85
N VAL A 68 -11.18 13.60 -1.93
CA VAL A 68 -12.03 12.90 -2.91
C VAL A 68 -11.24 11.80 -3.63
N GLU A 69 -9.96 12.01 -3.92
CA GLU A 69 -9.13 10.96 -4.53
C GLU A 69 -8.94 9.75 -3.59
N TYR A 70 -8.77 10.00 -2.29
CA TYR A 70 -8.78 8.92 -1.29
C TYR A 70 -10.14 8.21 -1.24
N LEU A 71 -11.25 8.95 -1.25
CA LEU A 71 -12.60 8.35 -1.29
C LEU A 71 -12.84 7.49 -2.52
N LYS A 72 -12.42 7.94 -3.71
CA LYS A 72 -12.50 7.14 -4.95
C LYS A 72 -11.72 5.84 -4.81
N ASN A 73 -10.51 5.91 -4.28
CA ASN A 73 -9.70 4.72 -4.07
C ASN A 73 -10.39 3.72 -3.14
N PHE A 74 -11.01 4.20 -2.04
CA PHE A 74 -11.81 3.33 -1.17
C PHE A 74 -13.05 2.77 -1.88
N ASN A 75 -13.79 3.60 -2.62
CA ASN A 75 -15.02 3.19 -3.28
C ASN A 75 -14.79 2.14 -4.39
N TYR A 76 -13.67 2.20 -5.12
CA TYR A 76 -13.43 1.36 -6.29
C TYR A 76 -12.42 0.22 -6.10
N ASN A 77 -11.60 0.28 -5.03
CA ASN A 77 -10.51 -0.67 -4.83
C ASN A 77 -10.53 -1.40 -3.47
N LEU A 78 -11.37 -1.01 -2.50
CA LEU A 78 -11.36 -1.63 -1.17
C LEU A 78 -11.73 -3.11 -1.19
N ASP A 79 -12.57 -3.53 -2.14
CA ASP A 79 -12.96 -4.92 -2.38
C ASP A 79 -11.87 -5.75 -3.09
N LYS A 80 -10.96 -5.07 -3.81
CA LYS A 80 -9.88 -5.71 -4.58
C LYS A 80 -8.58 -5.80 -3.80
N GLU A 81 -8.21 -4.73 -3.10
CA GLU A 81 -6.98 -4.64 -2.33
C GLU A 81 -7.19 -3.77 -1.09
N ASN A 82 -6.92 -4.35 0.08
CA ASN A 82 -6.91 -3.62 1.33
C ASN A 82 -5.82 -4.19 2.26
N LEU A 83 -5.50 -3.45 3.32
CA LEU A 83 -4.43 -3.82 4.24
C LEU A 83 -4.62 -5.22 4.85
N GLN A 84 -5.85 -5.63 5.13
CA GLN A 84 -6.16 -6.96 5.64
C GLN A 84 -5.82 -8.06 4.63
N PHE A 85 -6.23 -7.89 3.37
CA PHE A 85 -5.92 -8.82 2.29
C PHE A 85 -4.41 -8.93 2.07
N LEU A 86 -3.71 -7.79 2.03
CA LEU A 86 -2.25 -7.76 1.86
C LEU A 86 -1.51 -8.43 3.02
N ALA A 87 -1.91 -8.14 4.26
CA ALA A 87 -1.36 -8.76 5.45
C ALA A 87 -1.59 -10.28 5.46
N LEU A 88 -2.80 -10.73 5.09
CA LEU A 88 -3.12 -12.16 4.97
C LEU A 88 -2.28 -12.84 3.88
N HIS A 89 -2.09 -12.18 2.74
CA HIS A 89 -1.28 -12.72 1.65
C HIS A 89 0.19 -12.87 2.07
N VAL A 90 0.75 -11.87 2.74
CA VAL A 90 2.11 -11.94 3.31
C VAL A 90 2.22 -13.05 4.36
N ALA A 91 1.26 -13.15 5.28
CA ALA A 91 1.24 -14.20 6.30
C ALA A 91 1.19 -15.59 5.66
N SER A 92 0.34 -15.77 4.64
CA SER A 92 0.19 -17.04 3.92
C SER A 92 1.46 -17.42 3.16
N ALA A 93 2.09 -16.47 2.45
CA ALA A 93 3.34 -16.68 1.74
C ALA A 93 4.48 -17.06 2.72
N SER A 94 4.59 -16.32 3.82
CA SER A 94 5.59 -16.56 4.86
C SER A 94 5.41 -17.92 5.54
N GLN A 95 4.17 -18.31 5.83
CA GLN A 95 3.86 -19.61 6.42
C GLN A 95 4.17 -20.76 5.46
N SER A 96 3.85 -20.60 4.17
CA SER A 96 4.21 -21.57 3.14
C SER A 96 5.73 -21.75 3.04
N LEU A 97 6.47 -20.64 2.97
CA LEU A 97 7.94 -20.67 2.96
C LEU A 97 8.52 -21.32 4.21
N SER A 98 8.01 -21.00 5.40
CA SER A 98 8.45 -21.61 6.65
C SER A 98 8.24 -23.12 6.67
N LYS A 99 7.10 -23.61 6.15
CA LYS A 99 6.86 -25.05 6.01
C LYS A 99 7.86 -25.68 5.04
N GLN A 100 8.08 -25.09 3.86
CA GLN A 100 9.05 -25.60 2.89
C GLN A 100 10.46 -25.69 3.48
N LEU A 101 10.91 -24.66 4.20
CA LEU A 101 12.21 -24.65 4.87
C LEU A 101 12.33 -25.70 5.98
N LYS A 102 11.23 -26.03 6.67
CA LYS A 102 11.22 -27.05 7.73
C LYS A 102 11.43 -28.47 7.20
N TYR A 103 10.98 -28.75 5.99
CA TYR A 103 11.06 -30.08 5.36
C TYR A 103 12.14 -30.17 4.28
N SER A 104 12.85 -29.09 4.01
CA SER A 104 13.94 -29.04 3.04
C SER A 104 15.23 -29.62 3.64
N ASP A 105 15.96 -30.36 2.81
CA ASP A 105 17.35 -30.73 3.10
C ASP A 105 18.21 -29.46 3.02
N GLN A 106 18.60 -28.93 4.19
CA GLN A 106 19.27 -27.62 4.36
C GLN A 106 20.63 -27.51 3.65
N THR A 107 21.11 -28.61 3.05
CA THR A 107 22.37 -28.68 2.32
C THR A 107 22.28 -28.15 0.89
N LYS A 108 21.08 -28.05 0.29
CA LYS A 108 20.86 -27.40 -1.03
C LYS A 108 19.55 -26.64 -1.06
N LEU A 109 19.61 -25.33 -1.28
CA LEU A 109 18.41 -24.54 -1.50
C LEU A 109 17.78 -24.90 -2.86
N GLU A 110 16.65 -25.60 -2.82
CA GLU A 110 15.93 -25.98 -4.02
C GLU A 110 15.39 -24.74 -4.76
N THR A 111 15.32 -24.81 -6.09
CA THR A 111 14.74 -23.74 -6.94
C THR A 111 13.34 -23.32 -6.49
N GLN A 112 12.58 -24.26 -5.92
CA GLN A 112 11.24 -24.01 -5.39
C GLN A 112 11.27 -23.07 -4.16
N ILE A 113 12.24 -23.22 -3.26
CA ILE A 113 12.42 -22.35 -2.09
C ILE A 113 12.80 -20.94 -2.54
N LEU A 114 13.69 -20.80 -3.51
CA LEU A 114 14.03 -19.49 -4.09
C LEU A 114 12.82 -18.78 -4.71
N LYS A 115 11.95 -19.56 -5.38
CA LYS A 115 10.68 -19.05 -5.93
C LYS A 115 9.74 -18.58 -4.81
N ASP A 116 9.64 -19.33 -3.73
CA ASP A 116 8.79 -18.98 -2.58
C ASP A 116 9.33 -17.78 -1.79
N ILE A 117 10.66 -17.61 -1.69
CA ILE A 117 11.29 -16.39 -1.16
C ILE A 117 10.95 -15.20 -2.05
N THR A 118 11.13 -15.34 -3.36
CA THR A 118 10.82 -14.26 -4.33
C THR A 118 9.35 -13.86 -4.24
N ARG A 119 8.44 -14.84 -4.14
CA ARG A 119 7.00 -14.60 -3.96
C ARG A 119 6.70 -13.86 -2.66
N THR A 120 7.32 -14.27 -1.56
CA THR A 120 7.15 -13.63 -0.25
C THR A 120 7.63 -12.18 -0.30
N VAL A 121 8.83 -11.92 -0.81
CA VAL A 121 9.38 -10.56 -0.97
C VAL A 121 8.50 -9.70 -1.89
N ALA A 122 7.98 -10.27 -2.98
CA ALA A 122 7.06 -9.57 -3.86
C ALA A 122 5.75 -9.17 -3.16
N ALA A 123 5.22 -10.03 -2.27
CA ALA A 123 4.01 -9.74 -1.49
C ALA A 123 4.22 -8.64 -0.43
N LEU A 124 5.46 -8.44 0.05
CA LEU A 124 5.77 -7.37 1.01
C LEU A 124 5.65 -5.97 0.40
N LYS A 125 5.98 -5.80 -0.89
CA LYS A 125 6.00 -4.50 -1.56
C LYS A 125 4.66 -3.74 -1.47
N PRO A 126 3.51 -4.32 -1.88
CA PRO A 126 2.23 -3.62 -1.77
C PRO A 126 1.84 -3.35 -0.32
N LEU A 127 2.18 -4.25 0.62
CA LEU A 127 1.94 -4.04 2.05
C LEU A 127 2.70 -2.82 2.59
N ILE A 128 3.99 -2.71 2.27
CA ILE A 128 4.81 -1.54 2.62
C ILE A 128 4.24 -0.28 1.99
N GLY A 129 3.87 -0.34 0.70
CA GLY A 129 3.28 0.79 -0.01
C GLY A 129 1.94 1.26 0.55
N TRP A 130 1.20 0.39 1.26
CA TRP A 130 0.00 0.77 2.01
C TRP A 130 0.33 1.45 3.34
N LEU A 131 1.37 0.98 4.05
CA LEU A 131 1.84 1.61 5.29
C LEU A 131 2.46 2.99 5.07
N ASP A 132 2.96 3.28 3.87
CA ASP A 132 3.47 4.59 3.46
C ASP A 132 2.38 5.64 3.18
N ARG A 133 1.09 5.27 3.29
CA ARG A 133 -0.05 6.16 3.02
C ARG A 133 -0.70 6.62 4.33
N VAL A 134 -1.39 7.76 4.27
CA VAL A 134 -2.33 8.15 5.33
C VAL A 134 -3.47 7.12 5.44
N PRO A 135 -3.99 6.82 6.64
CA PRO A 135 -3.66 7.43 7.93
C PRO A 135 -2.44 6.80 8.65
N PHE A 136 -1.80 5.78 8.06
CA PHE A 136 -0.73 5.00 8.71
C PHE A 136 0.58 5.77 8.82
N ARG A 137 0.93 6.51 7.77
CA ARG A 137 2.16 7.31 7.68
C ARG A 137 2.27 8.30 8.85
N GLY A 138 3.41 8.29 9.54
CA GLY A 138 3.69 9.19 10.66
C GLY A 138 3.17 8.70 12.01
N GLN A 139 2.45 7.58 12.04
CA GLN A 139 2.15 6.88 13.29
C GLN A 139 3.30 5.94 13.64
N LYS A 140 3.96 6.21 14.78
CA LYS A 140 5.14 5.48 15.25
C LYS A 140 5.02 3.95 15.13
N GLN A 141 3.89 3.38 15.54
CA GLN A 141 3.66 1.93 15.49
C GLN A 141 3.70 1.36 14.06
N PHE A 142 3.17 2.09 13.08
CA PHE A 142 3.13 1.65 11.68
C PHE A 142 4.45 1.91 10.97
N ASP A 143 5.14 3.01 11.31
CA ASP A 143 6.48 3.30 10.80
C ASP A 143 7.52 2.27 11.28
N GLU A 144 7.44 1.87 12.55
CA GLU A 144 8.25 0.78 13.12
C GLU A 144 7.95 -0.56 12.43
N LEU A 145 6.66 -0.90 12.27
CA LEU A 145 6.24 -2.12 11.58
C LEU A 145 6.74 -2.13 10.13
N ARG A 146 6.57 -1.03 9.40
CA ARG A 146 7.04 -0.87 8.02
C ARG A 146 8.54 -1.11 7.91
N THR A 147 9.31 -0.49 8.80
CA THR A 147 10.77 -0.60 8.83
C THR A 147 11.18 -2.05 9.08
N ARG A 148 10.52 -2.72 10.04
CA ARG A 148 10.79 -4.13 10.35
C ARG A 148 10.46 -5.06 9.17
N ILE A 149 9.32 -4.87 8.52
CA ILE A 149 8.94 -5.66 7.34
C ILE A 149 9.94 -5.47 6.20
N MET A 150 10.38 -4.24 5.97
CA MET A 150 11.37 -3.91 4.95
C MET A 150 12.73 -4.57 5.23
N GLN A 151 13.20 -4.51 6.48
CA GLN A 151 14.44 -5.17 6.91
C GLN A 151 14.38 -6.69 6.70
N LEU A 152 13.31 -7.33 7.17
CA LEU A 152 13.11 -8.78 6.98
C LEU A 152 13.05 -9.16 5.49
N GLY A 153 12.39 -8.35 4.66
CA GLY A 153 12.35 -8.55 3.21
C GLY A 153 13.73 -8.46 2.56
N LEU A 154 14.55 -7.50 2.97
CA LEU A 154 15.91 -7.32 2.47
C LEU A 154 16.82 -8.47 2.90
N GLU A 155 16.74 -8.89 4.17
CA GLU A 155 17.48 -10.04 4.69
C GLU A 155 17.14 -11.31 3.90
N MET A 156 15.84 -11.60 3.72
CA MET A 156 15.39 -12.76 2.92
C MET A 156 15.92 -12.73 1.48
N ALA A 157 15.85 -11.58 0.80
CA ALA A 157 16.36 -11.44 -0.55
C ALA A 157 17.88 -11.63 -0.62
N THR A 158 18.61 -11.08 0.34
CA THR A 158 20.07 -11.16 0.41
C THR A 158 20.54 -12.59 0.64
N MET A 159 19.89 -13.32 1.56
CA MET A 159 20.19 -14.73 1.82
C MET A 159 19.97 -15.60 0.57
N ALA A 160 18.86 -15.41 -0.13
CA ALA A 160 18.58 -16.12 -1.38
C ALA A 160 19.60 -15.84 -2.49
N MET A 161 20.16 -14.62 -2.54
CA MET A 161 21.21 -14.26 -3.50
C MET A 161 22.57 -14.84 -3.11
N ARG A 162 22.93 -14.87 -1.83
CA ARG A 162 24.22 -15.39 -1.35
C ARG A 162 24.46 -16.85 -1.75
N ASP A 163 23.43 -17.70 -1.67
CA ASP A 163 23.55 -19.10 -2.07
C ASP A 163 23.73 -19.27 -3.59
N ARG A 164 23.16 -18.38 -4.41
CA ARG A 164 23.43 -18.37 -5.86
C ARG A 164 24.91 -18.16 -6.19
N PHE A 165 25.61 -17.35 -5.39
CA PHE A 165 27.05 -17.12 -5.57
C PHE A 165 27.89 -18.23 -4.95
N SER A 166 27.48 -18.81 -3.82
CA SER A 166 28.17 -19.96 -3.21
C SER A 166 28.14 -21.22 -4.09
N VAL A 167 27.14 -21.37 -4.96
CA VAL A 167 27.01 -22.52 -5.89
C VAL A 167 27.83 -22.35 -7.19
N LYS A 168 28.52 -21.22 -7.38
CA LYS A 168 29.53 -21.04 -8.43
C LYS A 168 30.81 -20.42 -7.86
N PRO A 169 31.73 -21.21 -7.29
CA PRO A 169 33.09 -20.74 -7.16
C PRO A 169 33.63 -20.54 -8.58
N VAL A 170 34.15 -19.35 -8.85
CA VAL A 170 34.90 -19.05 -10.08
C VAL A 170 36.20 -19.86 -10.02
N GLU A 171 36.16 -21.13 -10.41
CA GLU A 171 37.35 -21.90 -10.75
C GLU A 171 37.71 -21.62 -12.22
N SER A 172 38.21 -20.42 -12.48
CA SER A 172 38.86 -20.12 -13.75
C SER A 172 39.92 -19.05 -13.59
N VAL A 173 40.81 -19.16 -12.60
CA VAL A 173 42.11 -18.48 -12.62
C VAL A 173 43.13 -19.28 -11.79
N ASP A 174 43.47 -20.49 -12.23
CA ASP A 174 44.74 -21.12 -11.83
C ASP A 174 45.01 -22.28 -12.78
N LEU A 175 45.55 -22.00 -13.97
CA LEU A 175 46.24 -22.98 -14.84
C LEU A 175 46.84 -22.26 -16.07
N GLN A 176 47.66 -21.21 -15.87
CA GLN A 176 48.58 -20.75 -16.92
C GLN A 176 49.95 -20.26 -16.42
N HIS A 177 50.28 -20.47 -15.14
CA HIS A 177 51.63 -20.28 -14.61
C HIS A 177 52.15 -21.53 -13.93
N ARG A 178 52.35 -22.59 -14.71
CA ARG A 178 53.43 -23.54 -14.45
C ARG A 178 54.30 -23.59 -15.70
N GLY A 179 55.37 -22.80 -15.66
CA GLY A 179 56.49 -22.98 -16.57
C GLY A 179 57.16 -24.32 -16.29
N GLN A 180 57.43 -25.03 -17.37
CA GLN A 180 58.70 -25.69 -17.67
C GLN A 180 58.84 -25.71 -19.19
#